data_AF-A0A7S2DR33-F1
#
_entry.id   AF-A0A7S2DR33-F1
#
_cell.length_a   1.000
_cell.length_b   1.000
_cell.length_c   1.000
_cell.angle_alpha   90.00
_cell.angle_beta   90.00
_cell.angle_gamma   90.00
#
_symmetry.space_group_name_H-M   'P 1'
#
loop_
_entity.id
_entity.type
_entity.pdbx_description
1 polymer ?
#
loop_
_entity_poly.entity_id
_entity_poly.type
_entity_poly.pdbx_seq_one_letter_code
_entity_poly.pdbx_strand_id
1 'polypeptide(L)'
;QAGLIAVAKKQYPLPARQRQVSARSPGRRLEANTAKASAQYCNRMVVDAAERGELDEALMRIRKLRAEGLQPNSEAFNALLLELLRVKDIDSAEEWLGKAATSALNPDLAGLEANATTYNALVTSLAQTGQMPKAEKYAR
;
A
#
# COMPACT_ATOMS: atom_id res chain seq x y z
N GLN A 1 -43.67 -57.75 -29.26
CA GLN A 1 -44.45 -56.51 -29.05
C GLN A 1 -43.60 -55.64 -28.11
N ALA A 2 -42.86 -54.64 -28.60
CA ALA A 2 -43.30 -53.29 -29.01
C ALA A 2 -43.97 -52.55 -27.82
N GLY A 3 -43.59 -51.35 -27.36
CA GLY A 3 -42.71 -50.29 -27.87
C GLY A 3 -42.22 -49.38 -26.72
N LEU A 4 -41.14 -48.61 -26.90
CA LEU A 4 -41.04 -47.29 -27.55
C LEU A 4 -41.44 -46.08 -26.65
N ILE A 5 -40.43 -45.19 -26.43
CA ILE A 5 -40.49 -43.70 -26.51
C ILE A 5 -41.13 -42.98 -25.30
N ALA A 6 -40.71 -41.82 -24.75
CA ALA A 6 -39.73 -40.74 -24.99
C ALA A 6 -39.49 -40.04 -23.62
N VAL A 7 -38.27 -39.64 -23.25
CA VAL A 7 -37.65 -38.31 -23.47
C VAL A 7 -38.51 -37.08 -23.09
N ALA A 8 -38.05 -36.45 -21.99
CA ALA A 8 -37.99 -35.01 -21.69
C ALA A 8 -39.27 -34.17 -21.50
N LYS A 9 -39.31 -33.42 -20.38
CA LYS A 9 -39.02 -31.96 -20.39
C LYS A 9 -39.07 -31.32 -18.98
N LYS A 10 -38.11 -30.40 -18.78
CA LYS A 10 -38.20 -29.13 -18.03
C LYS A 10 -38.22 -29.14 -16.49
N GLN A 11 -37.02 -29.03 -15.92
CA GLN A 11 -36.50 -27.85 -15.19
C GLN A 11 -37.51 -26.74 -14.82
N TYR A 12 -37.71 -26.48 -13.51
CA TYR A 12 -37.67 -25.15 -12.86
C TYR A 12 -37.42 -25.30 -11.33
N PRO A 13 -36.74 -24.35 -10.65
CA PRO A 13 -36.01 -24.59 -9.40
C PRO A 13 -36.53 -23.82 -8.14
N LEU A 14 -35.90 -24.14 -6.98
CA LEU A 14 -35.76 -23.39 -5.69
C LEU A 14 -36.82 -23.61 -4.58
N PRO A 15 -36.47 -23.53 -3.26
CA PRO A 15 -35.35 -22.77 -2.68
C PRO A 15 -34.33 -23.55 -1.83
N ALA A 16 -33.06 -23.27 -2.08
CA ALA A 16 -31.96 -23.55 -1.16
C ALA A 16 -31.93 -22.46 -0.08
N ARG A 17 -32.59 -22.71 1.06
CA ARG A 17 -32.28 -22.02 2.31
C ARG A 17 -31.49 -23.00 3.19
N GLN A 18 -30.29 -22.55 3.59
CA GLN A 18 -29.44 -23.15 4.62
C GLN A 18 -28.69 -24.43 4.23
N ARG A 19 -27.64 -24.25 3.42
CA ARG A 19 -26.34 -24.90 3.62
C ARG A 19 -25.28 -24.20 2.75
N GLN A 20 -24.93 -22.97 3.11
CA GLN A 20 -23.58 -22.47 2.82
C GLN A 20 -22.73 -22.66 4.07
N VAL A 21 -22.31 -23.91 4.31
CA VAL A 21 -21.05 -24.12 5.04
C VAL A 21 -19.97 -24.05 3.97
N SER A 22 -19.65 -22.83 3.54
CA SER A 22 -18.46 -22.61 2.72
C SER A 22 -17.27 -22.90 3.61
N ALA A 23 -16.70 -24.09 3.45
CA ALA A 23 -15.51 -24.54 4.12
C ALA A 23 -14.34 -23.59 3.79
N ARG A 24 -14.17 -22.54 4.60
CA ARG A 24 -12.94 -21.74 4.65
C ARG A 24 -11.85 -22.61 5.28
N SER A 25 -10.95 -23.13 4.46
CA SER A 25 -9.84 -23.98 4.90
C SER A 25 -8.94 -23.25 5.92
N PRO A 26 -8.59 -23.86 7.07
CA PRO A 26 -7.76 -23.25 8.12
C PRO A 26 -6.38 -22.77 7.62
N GLY A 27 -5.77 -23.50 6.68
CA GLY A 27 -4.44 -23.19 6.14
C GLY A 27 -4.34 -21.80 5.49
N ARG A 28 -5.34 -21.42 4.70
CA ARG A 28 -5.38 -20.08 4.07
C ARG A 28 -5.50 -18.95 5.09
N ARG A 29 -6.09 -19.21 6.26
CA ARG A 29 -6.27 -18.22 7.33
C ARG A 29 -4.97 -17.98 8.10
N LEU A 30 -4.16 -19.02 8.27
CA LEU A 30 -2.85 -18.92 8.91
C LEU A 30 -1.85 -18.22 7.98
N GLU A 31 -1.79 -18.61 6.70
CA GLU A 31 -0.90 -17.97 5.71
C GLU A 31 -1.24 -16.49 5.49
N ALA A 32 -2.53 -16.14 5.44
CA ALA A 32 -2.95 -14.75 5.35
C ALA A 32 -2.62 -13.94 6.61
N ASN A 33 -2.74 -14.55 7.81
CA ASN A 33 -2.37 -13.89 9.06
C ASN A 33 -0.86 -13.72 9.20
N THR A 34 -0.06 -14.68 8.76
CA THR A 34 1.41 -14.57 8.77
C THR A 34 1.90 -13.51 7.78
N ALA A 35 1.32 -13.46 6.58
CA ALA A 35 1.63 -12.44 5.57
C ALA A 35 1.22 -11.02 6.04
N LYS A 36 0.09 -10.90 6.74
CA LYS A 36 -0.33 -9.63 7.31
C LYS A 36 0.59 -9.16 8.44
N ALA A 37 1.01 -10.08 9.32
CA ALA A 37 1.94 -9.78 10.41
C ALA A 37 3.34 -9.41 9.88
N SER A 38 3.82 -10.08 8.82
CA SER A 38 5.11 -9.73 8.19
C SER A 38 5.06 -8.36 7.52
N ALA A 39 3.96 -8.02 6.84
CA ALA A 39 3.78 -6.69 6.24
C ALA A 39 3.79 -5.57 7.31
N GLN A 40 3.10 -5.78 8.44
CA GLN A 40 3.11 -4.82 9.56
C GLN A 40 4.52 -4.65 10.15
N TYR A 41 5.25 -5.75 10.35
CA TYR A 41 6.62 -5.72 10.83
C TYR A 41 7.55 -4.97 9.88
N CYS A 42 7.49 -5.26 8.58
CA CYS A 42 8.31 -4.59 7.58
C CYS A 42 7.97 -3.10 7.42
N ASN A 43 6.69 -2.72 7.51
CA ASN A 43 6.30 -1.30 7.52
C ASN A 43 6.87 -0.57 8.75
N ARG A 44 6.91 -1.22 9.92
CA ARG A 44 7.56 -0.66 11.11
C ARG A 44 9.06 -0.46 10.89
N MET A 45 9.73 -1.39 10.18
CA MET A 45 11.15 -1.24 9.82
C MET A 45 11.39 -0.08 8.85
N VAL A 46 10.45 0.22 7.95
CA VAL A 46 10.54 1.41 7.08
C VAL A 46 10.51 2.68 7.93
N VAL A 47 9.59 2.75 8.91
CA VAL A 47 9.49 3.90 9.84
C VAL A 47 10.75 4.02 10.71
N ASP A 48 11.23 2.92 11.27
CA ASP A 48 12.42 2.88 12.13
C ASP A 48 13.70 3.30 11.37
N ALA A 49 13.87 2.82 10.12
CA ALA A 49 14.95 3.28 9.25
C ALA A 49 14.83 4.77 8.90
N ALA A 50 13.60 5.26 8.68
CA ALA A 50 13.35 6.68 8.47
C ALA A 50 13.76 7.52 9.69
N GLU A 51 13.37 7.11 10.90
CA GLU A 51 13.72 7.78 12.16
C GLU A 51 15.25 7.84 12.41
N ARG A 52 16.01 6.90 11.81
CA ARG A 52 17.48 6.91 11.80
C ARG A 52 18.11 7.72 10.67
N GLY A 53 17.31 8.23 9.72
CA GLY A 53 17.81 8.89 8.50
C GLY A 53 18.39 7.91 7.47
N GLU A 54 18.16 6.61 7.63
CA GLU A 54 18.69 5.55 6.76
C GLU A 54 17.74 5.27 5.60
N LEU A 55 17.65 6.23 4.68
CA LEU A 55 16.69 6.23 3.57
C LEU A 55 16.86 5.05 2.61
N ASP A 56 18.11 4.66 2.35
CA ASP A 56 18.42 3.50 1.51
C ASP A 56 17.91 2.19 2.14
N GLU A 57 17.99 2.08 3.47
CA GLU A 57 17.43 0.92 4.17
C GLU A 57 15.90 0.95 4.07
N ALA A 58 15.27 2.10 4.32
CA ALA A 58 13.82 2.24 4.18
C ALA A 58 13.32 1.83 2.78
N LEU A 59 14.02 2.23 1.72
CA LEU A 59 13.72 1.82 0.35
C LEU A 59 13.91 0.31 0.12
N MET A 60 15.01 -0.24 0.62
CA MET A 60 15.27 -1.68 0.53
C MET A 60 14.13 -2.48 1.19
N ARG A 61 13.59 -2.00 2.31
CA ARG A 61 12.44 -2.62 2.98
C ARG A 61 11.16 -2.53 2.13
N ILE A 62 10.88 -1.38 1.51
CA ILE A 62 9.75 -1.21 0.58
C ILE A 62 9.87 -2.16 -0.63
N ARG A 63 11.06 -2.29 -1.20
CA ARG A 63 11.35 -3.21 -2.30
C ARG A 63 11.15 -4.67 -1.89
N LYS A 64 11.66 -5.03 -0.73
CA LYS A 64 11.52 -6.38 -0.18
C LYS A 64 10.05 -6.75 0.01
N LEU A 65 9.23 -5.84 0.56
CA LEU A 65 7.79 -6.03 0.68
C LEU A 65 7.15 -6.35 -0.68
N ARG A 66 7.44 -5.54 -1.71
CA ARG A 66 6.89 -5.76 -3.04
C ARG A 66 7.36 -7.07 -3.67
N ALA A 67 8.64 -7.43 -3.49
CA ALA A 67 9.20 -8.69 -3.98
C ALA A 67 8.54 -9.92 -3.32
N GLU A 68 8.12 -9.80 -2.06
CA GLU A 68 7.35 -10.82 -1.34
C GLU A 68 5.86 -10.83 -1.71
N GLY A 69 5.43 -10.00 -2.68
CA GLY A 69 4.04 -9.87 -3.10
C GLY A 69 3.17 -9.10 -2.11
N LEU A 70 3.79 -8.43 -1.14
CA LEU A 70 3.13 -7.61 -0.13
C LEU A 70 3.07 -6.16 -0.61
N GLN A 71 1.97 -5.47 -0.33
CA GLN A 71 1.86 -4.05 -0.61
C GLN A 71 2.44 -3.24 0.55
N PRO A 72 3.44 -2.37 0.30
CA PRO A 72 3.85 -1.37 1.28
C PRO A 72 2.66 -0.44 1.58
N ASN A 73 2.55 0.03 2.83
CA ASN A 73 1.45 0.93 3.19
C ASN A 73 1.81 2.39 2.91
N SER A 74 0.82 3.17 2.47
CA SER A 74 0.97 4.62 2.34
C SER A 74 1.29 5.28 3.70
N GLU A 75 0.86 4.69 4.81
CA GLU A 75 1.13 5.22 6.15
C GLU A 75 2.62 5.20 6.52
N ALA A 76 3.38 4.12 6.24
CA ALA A 76 4.83 4.13 6.48
C ALA A 76 5.56 5.04 5.49
N PHE A 77 5.08 5.15 4.25
CA PHE A 77 5.62 6.10 3.28
C PHE A 77 5.43 7.55 3.74
N ASN A 78 4.26 7.90 4.29
CA ASN A 78 4.02 9.22 4.86
C ASN A 78 4.88 9.47 6.10
N ALA A 79 5.07 8.47 6.97
CA ALA A 79 5.97 8.59 8.10
C ALA A 79 7.42 8.87 7.66
N LEU A 80 7.91 8.19 6.61
CA LEU A 80 9.21 8.46 6.00
C LEU A 80 9.33 9.92 5.53
N LEU A 81 8.33 10.42 4.80
CA LEU A 81 8.33 11.79 4.29
C LEU A 81 8.28 12.82 5.44
N LEU A 82 7.47 12.59 6.46
CA LEU A 82 7.37 13.46 7.63
C LEU A 82 8.70 13.53 8.39
N GLU A 83 9.41 12.41 8.50
CA GLU A 83 10.69 12.35 9.17
C GLU A 83 11.79 13.09 8.41
N LEU A 84 11.85 12.94 7.09
CA LEU A 84 12.71 13.74 6.20
C LEU A 84 12.49 15.25 6.41
N LEU A 85 11.23 15.66 6.46
CA LEU A 85 10.87 17.06 6.70
C LEU A 85 11.24 17.54 8.10
N ARG A 86 11.18 16.65 9.10
CA ARG A 86 11.57 16.93 10.49
C ARG A 86 13.06 17.19 10.61
N VAL A 87 13.89 16.39 9.95
CA VAL A 87 15.36 16.57 9.91
C VAL A 87 15.83 17.64 8.91
N LYS A 88 14.87 18.36 8.29
CA LYS A 88 15.10 19.42 7.29
C LYS A 88 15.76 18.94 5.99
N ASP A 89 15.69 17.64 5.72
CA ASP A 89 16.07 17.08 4.42
C ASP A 89 14.88 17.17 3.44
N ILE A 90 14.60 18.40 3.02
CA ILE A 90 13.47 18.72 2.14
C ILE A 90 13.73 18.21 0.72
N ASP A 91 14.97 18.24 0.25
CA ASP A 91 15.33 17.81 -1.10
C ASP A 91 15.06 16.32 -1.28
N SER A 92 15.45 15.47 -0.32
CA SER A 92 15.08 14.06 -0.34
C SER A 92 13.56 13.88 -0.31
N ALA A 93 12.83 14.62 0.53
CA ALA A 93 11.37 14.51 0.59
C ALA A 93 10.69 14.83 -0.76
N GLU A 94 11.14 15.89 -1.46
CA GLU A 94 10.67 16.24 -2.80
C GLU A 94 11.03 15.15 -3.83
N GLU A 95 12.24 14.60 -3.78
CA GLU A 95 12.67 13.51 -4.66
C GLU A 95 11.76 12.29 -4.50
N TRP A 96 11.46 11.91 -3.25
CA TRP A 96 10.59 10.76 -2.94
C TRP A 96 9.15 10.96 -3.38
N LEU A 97 8.60 12.16 -3.20
CA LEU A 97 7.30 12.54 -3.76
C LEU A 97 7.30 12.42 -5.29
N GLY A 98 8.36 12.89 -5.95
CA GLY A 98 8.52 12.77 -7.40
C GLY A 98 8.62 11.32 -7.88
N LYS A 99 9.37 10.47 -7.16
CA LYS A 99 9.47 9.04 -7.47
C LYS A 99 8.13 8.32 -7.31
N ALA A 100 7.38 8.61 -6.24
CA ALA A 100 6.04 8.05 -6.04
C ALA A 100 5.04 8.51 -7.11
N ALA A 101 5.11 9.77 -7.54
CA ALA A 101 4.29 10.31 -8.63
C ALA A 101 4.64 9.70 -10.00
N THR A 102 5.90 9.29 -10.20
CA THR A 102 6.38 8.64 -11.43
C THR A 102 6.38 7.12 -11.32
N SER A 103 5.23 6.55 -10.98
CA SER A 103 5.05 5.10 -10.76
C SER A 103 5.50 4.21 -11.93
N ALA A 104 5.47 4.72 -13.17
CA ALA A 104 5.99 4.03 -14.35
C ALA A 104 7.52 3.83 -14.32
N LEU A 105 8.25 4.76 -13.70
CA LEU A 105 9.72 4.69 -13.53
C LEU A 105 10.10 4.04 -12.20
N ASN A 106 9.19 4.10 -11.21
CA ASN A 106 9.39 3.57 -9.86
C ASN A 106 8.26 2.60 -9.51
N PRO A 107 8.23 1.40 -10.11
CA PRO A 107 7.17 0.42 -9.85
C PRO A 107 7.11 0.02 -8.38
N ASP A 108 8.24 0.11 -7.66
CA ASP A 108 8.35 -0.14 -6.22
C ASP A 108 7.43 0.76 -5.39
N LEU A 109 7.22 2.01 -5.84
CA LEU A 109 6.43 3.02 -5.15
C LEU A 109 5.02 3.18 -5.72
N ALA A 110 4.65 2.37 -6.73
CA ALA A 110 3.34 2.45 -7.36
C ALA A 110 2.22 2.23 -6.34
N GLY A 111 1.31 3.21 -6.25
CA GLY A 111 0.18 3.19 -5.31
C GLY A 111 0.47 3.77 -3.93
N LEU A 112 1.70 4.25 -3.67
CA LEU A 112 2.01 5.00 -2.46
C LEU A 112 1.67 6.48 -2.68
N GLU A 113 0.89 7.03 -1.76
CA GLU A 113 0.38 8.40 -1.86
C GLU A 113 0.73 9.19 -0.60
N ALA A 114 1.21 10.41 -0.80
CA ALA A 114 1.35 11.37 0.28
C ALA A 114 -0.01 11.96 0.66
N ASN A 115 -0.26 12.10 1.95
CA ASN A 115 -1.50 12.65 2.48
C ASN A 115 -1.38 14.16 2.76
N ALA A 116 -2.50 14.78 3.11
CA ALA A 116 -2.56 16.22 3.42
C ALA A 116 -1.60 16.63 4.55
N THR A 117 -1.41 15.79 5.58
CA THR A 117 -0.48 16.07 6.68
C THR A 117 0.95 16.21 6.17
N THR A 118 1.38 15.32 5.28
CA THR A 118 2.71 15.36 4.67
C THR A 118 2.91 16.59 3.80
N TYR A 119 1.93 16.96 2.98
CA TYR A 119 2.01 18.18 2.17
C TYR A 119 2.03 19.45 3.03
N ASN A 120 1.21 19.51 4.09
CA ASN A 120 1.23 20.64 5.03
C ASN A 120 2.58 20.79 5.73
N ALA A 121 3.18 19.66 6.13
CA ALA A 121 4.53 19.65 6.71
C ALA A 121 5.57 20.13 5.69
N LEU A 122 5.46 19.72 4.42
CA LEU A 122 6.35 20.15 3.34
C LEU A 122 6.27 21.66 3.11
N VAL A 123 5.06 22.20 2.95
CA VAL A 123 4.82 23.65 2.79
C VAL A 123 5.39 24.42 3.99
N THR A 124 5.15 23.94 5.21
CA THR A 124 5.67 24.56 6.43
C THR A 124 7.19 24.54 6.47
N SER A 125 7.81 23.41 6.12
CA SER A 125 9.27 23.26 6.14
C SER A 125 9.93 24.14 5.05
N LEU A 126 9.33 24.23 3.87
CA LEU A 126 9.77 25.11 2.78
C LEU A 126 9.67 26.58 3.16
N ALA A 127 8.57 27.01 3.80
CA ALA A 127 8.40 28.38 4.28
C ALA A 127 9.45 28.73 5.35
N GLN A 128 9.70 27.82 6.30
CA GLN A 128 10.70 28.00 7.36
C GLN A 128 12.14 28.07 6.84
N THR A 129 12.43 27.44 5.70
CA THR A 129 13.75 27.47 5.05
C THR A 129 13.90 28.59 4.01
N GLY A 130 12.88 29.45 3.87
CA GLY A 130 12.90 30.59 2.93
C GLY A 130 12.62 30.20 1.47
N GLN A 131 12.26 28.95 1.19
CA GLN A 131 11.94 28.45 -0.15
C GLN A 131 10.48 28.77 -0.56
N MET A 132 10.08 30.04 -0.43
CA MET A 132 8.70 30.50 -0.62
C MET A 132 8.09 30.14 -1.99
N PRO A 133 8.80 30.21 -3.13
CA PRO A 133 8.23 29.80 -4.41
C PRO A 133 7.82 28.32 -4.46
N LYS A 134 8.61 27.44 -3.83
CA LYS A 134 8.26 26.02 -3.71
C LYS A 134 7.11 25.83 -2.73
N ALA A 135 7.12 26.52 -1.59
CA ALA A 135 6.04 26.45 -0.60
C ALA A 135 4.69 26.81 -1.24
N GLU A 136 4.65 27.87 -2.04
CA GLU A 136 3.44 28.28 -2.76
C GLU A 136 3.03 27.24 -3.82
N LYS A 137 3.99 26.65 -4.54
CA LYS A 137 3.71 25.58 -5.51
C LYS A 137 3.02 24.37 -4.86
N TYR A 138 3.44 23.97 -3.66
CA TYR A 138 2.85 22.82 -2.94
C TYR A 138 1.57 23.17 -2.18
N ALA A 139 1.25 24.44 -1.97
CA ALA A 139 0.04 24.90 -1.27
C ALA A 139 -1.16 25.14 -2.20
N ARG A 140 -0.94 25.15 -3.52
CA ARG A 140 -1.97 25.35 -4.56
C ARG A 140 -2.51 24.01 -5.05
#